data_AF-A0A1X6ZI19-F1
#
_entry.id   AF-A0A1X6ZI19-F1
#
_cell.length_a   1.000
_cell.length_b   1.000
_cell.length_c   1.000
_cell.angle_alpha   90.00
_cell.angle_beta   90.00
_cell.angle_gamma   90.00
#
_symmetry.space_group_name_H-M   'P 1'
#
loop_
_entity.id
_entity.type
_entity.pdbx_description
1 polymer ?
#
loop_
_entity_poly.entity_id
_entity_poly.type
_entity_poly.pdbx_seq_one_letter_code
_entity_poly.pdbx_strand_id
1 'polypeptide(L)'
;MKELTFATLLAVFEEVFGRGLFWAMVAIAAIITVAYLYVLVRDRHMSARKFLLAQLFMPLGAVAAVMFVLRMTNSALADIGGPVDWIVLLGVAGAGAVGLAILVYTAQSLLRPGGDSGGD
;
A
#
# COMPACT_ATOMS: atom_id res chain seq x y z
N MET A 1 -13.00 -25.68 18.34
CA MET A 1 -12.66 -24.76 17.24
C MET A 1 -11.15 -24.52 17.31
N LYS A 2 -10.42 -24.40 16.19
CA LYS A 2 -8.97 -24.13 16.24
C LYS A 2 -8.75 -22.76 16.90
N GLU A 3 -7.92 -22.71 17.94
CA GLU A 3 -7.43 -21.45 18.51
C GLU A 3 -6.65 -20.72 17.40
N LEU A 4 -7.25 -19.70 16.79
CA LEU A 4 -6.54 -18.78 15.91
C LEU A 4 -5.64 -17.90 16.77
N THR A 5 -4.53 -18.48 17.24
CA THR A 5 -3.51 -17.70 17.93
C THR A 5 -2.88 -16.73 16.92
N PHE A 6 -2.46 -15.55 17.39
CA PHE A 6 -1.73 -14.61 16.54
C PHE A 6 -0.49 -15.22 15.90
N ALA A 7 0.18 -16.13 16.61
CA ALA A 7 1.31 -16.89 16.10
C ALA A 7 0.90 -17.78 14.90
N THR A 8 -0.26 -18.43 14.98
CA THR A 8 -0.79 -19.24 13.87
C THR A 8 -1.09 -18.39 12.64
N LEU A 9 -1.69 -17.20 12.82
CA LEU A 9 -1.96 -16.28 11.70
C LEU A 9 -0.67 -15.80 11.03
N LEU A 10 0.34 -15.41 11.81
CA LEU A 10 1.65 -15.01 11.29
C LEU A 10 2.35 -16.15 10.56
N ALA A 11 2.29 -17.37 11.11
CA ALA A 11 2.86 -18.55 10.45
C ALA A 11 2.22 -18.82 9.09
N VAL A 12 0.89 -18.66 8.96
CA VAL A 12 0.20 -18.81 7.67
C VAL A 12 0.65 -17.73 6.67
N PHE A 13 0.82 -16.47 7.11
CA PHE A 13 1.34 -15.44 6.21
C PHE A 13 2.79 -15.71 5.77
N GLU A 14 3.64 -16.16 6.68
CA GLU A 14 5.01 -16.57 6.34
C GLU A 14 5.03 -17.76 5.37
N GLU A 15 4.09 -18.68 5.47
CA GLU A 15 3.95 -19.82 4.55
C GLU A 15 3.48 -19.37 3.16
N VAL A 16 2.43 -18.53 3.08
CA VAL A 16 1.84 -18.07 1.82
C VAL A 16 2.80 -17.18 1.03
N PHE A 17 3.44 -16.21 1.69
CA PHE A 17 4.32 -15.25 1.03
C PHE A 17 5.79 -15.69 1.01
N GLY A 18 6.16 -16.65 1.85
CA GLY A 18 7.55 -16.94 2.19
C GLY A 18 8.08 -15.96 3.24
N ARG A 19 8.84 -16.49 4.21
CA ARG A 19 9.39 -15.71 5.34
C ARG A 19 10.16 -14.46 4.90
N GLY A 20 10.99 -14.57 3.86
CA GLY A 20 11.79 -13.44 3.37
C GLY A 20 10.94 -12.29 2.82
N LEU A 21 10.00 -12.60 1.91
CA LEU A 21 9.15 -11.60 1.28
C LEU A 21 8.17 -10.97 2.28
N PHE A 22 7.55 -11.78 3.15
CA PHE A 22 6.63 -11.29 4.17
C PHE A 22 7.28 -10.22 5.05
N TRP A 23 8.44 -10.53 5.65
CA TRP A 23 9.14 -9.59 6.51
C TRP A 23 9.71 -8.38 5.75
N ALA A 24 10.12 -8.56 4.49
CA ALA A 24 10.52 -7.44 3.63
C ALA A 24 9.35 -6.46 3.39
N MET A 25 8.15 -6.97 3.10
CA MET A 25 6.95 -6.14 2.95
C MET A 25 6.59 -5.41 4.25
N VAL A 26 6.65 -6.09 5.39
CA VAL A 26 6.40 -5.48 6.71
C VAL A 26 7.40 -4.36 6.98
N ALA A 27 8.69 -4.59 6.73
CA ALA A 27 9.74 -3.59 6.91
C ALA A 27 9.54 -2.40 5.97
N ILE A 28 9.25 -2.63 4.68
CA ILE A 28 8.97 -1.57 3.70
C ILE A 28 7.75 -0.75 4.15
N ALA A 29 6.66 -1.40 4.56
CA ALA A 29 5.46 -0.72 5.03
C ALA A 29 5.78 0.17 6.25
N ALA A 30 6.50 -0.36 7.24
CA ALA A 30 6.92 0.39 8.41
C ALA A 30 7.80 1.60 8.05
N ILE A 31 8.77 1.43 7.14
CA ILE A 31 9.65 2.52 6.67
C ILE A 31 8.82 3.61 5.98
N ILE A 32 7.91 3.24 5.07
CA ILE A 32 7.05 4.20 4.37
C ILE A 32 6.17 4.95 5.36
N THR A 33 5.58 4.25 6.34
CA THR A 33 4.75 4.89 7.38
C THR A 33 5.55 5.88 8.21
N VAL A 34 6.74 5.49 8.70
CA VAL A 34 7.60 6.39 9.48
C VAL A 34 8.03 7.60 8.64
N ALA A 35 8.41 7.38 7.38
CA ALA A 35 8.78 8.45 6.46
C ALA A 35 7.61 9.42 6.20
N TYR A 36 6.40 8.89 6.03
CA TYR A 36 5.19 9.70 5.86
C TYR A 36 4.88 10.52 7.11
N LEU A 37 4.94 9.92 8.30
CA LEU A 37 4.74 10.63 9.57
C LEU A 37 5.79 11.72 9.78
N TYR A 38 7.06 11.43 9.46
CA TYR A 38 8.14 12.41 9.51
C TYR A 38 7.85 13.61 8.59
N VAL A 39 7.46 13.35 7.34
CA VAL A 39 7.07 14.40 6.38
C VAL A 39 5.91 15.24 6.92
N LEU A 40 4.88 14.59 7.48
CA LEU A 40 3.70 15.26 7.99
C LEU A 40 4.03 16.22 9.14
N VAL A 41 4.89 15.78 10.07
CA VAL A 41 5.36 16.61 11.19
C VAL A 41 6.31 17.72 10.72
N ARG A 42 7.19 17.42 9.75
CA ARG A 42 8.20 18.36 9.23
C ARG A 42 7.56 19.51 8.44
N ASP A 43 6.67 19.18 7.51
CA ASP A 43 6.16 20.17 6.55
C ASP A 43 4.95 20.94 7.12
N ARG A 44 4.24 20.38 8.12
CA ARG A 44 3.01 20.92 8.78
C ARG A 44 1.89 21.40 7.84
N HIS A 45 2.07 21.28 6.53
CA HIS A 45 1.14 21.66 5.48
C HIS A 45 1.14 20.59 4.39
N MET A 46 -0.05 20.19 3.94
CA MET A 46 -0.21 19.29 2.81
C MET A 46 -0.34 20.10 1.52
N SER A 47 0.60 19.92 0.59
CA SER A 47 0.51 20.51 -0.75
C SER A 47 -0.57 19.79 -1.56
N ALA A 48 -1.58 20.55 -2.02
CA ALA A 48 -2.63 20.03 -2.89
C ALA A 48 -2.06 19.51 -4.22
N ARG A 49 -1.03 20.17 -4.77
CA ARG A 49 -0.40 19.76 -6.03
C ARG A 49 0.28 18.39 -5.92
N LYS A 50 1.06 18.18 -4.85
CA LYS A 50 1.70 16.87 -4.59
C LYS A 50 0.66 15.77 -4.36
N PHE A 51 -0.44 16.11 -3.69
CA PHE A 51 -1.53 15.17 -3.45
C PHE A 51 -2.27 14.79 -4.75
N LEU A 52 -2.56 15.75 -5.64
CA LEU A 52 -3.17 15.47 -6.95
C LEU A 52 -2.25 14.61 -7.82
N LEU A 53 -0.94 14.88 -7.82
CA LEU A 53 0.01 14.01 -8.52
C LEU A 53 0.01 12.60 -7.93
N ALA A 54 -0.05 12.45 -6.61
CA ALA A 54 -0.15 11.15 -5.97
C ALA A 54 -1.44 10.40 -6.35
N GLN A 55 -2.56 11.11 -6.52
CA GLN A 55 -3.82 10.51 -6.99
C GLN A 55 -3.71 9.93 -8.40
N LEU A 56 -2.94 10.56 -9.29
CA LEU A 56 -2.74 10.05 -10.64
C LEU A 56 -2.09 8.66 -10.65
N PHE A 57 -1.29 8.34 -9.63
CA PHE A 57 -0.67 7.02 -9.48
C PHE A 57 -1.60 6.00 -8.79
N MET A 58 -2.71 6.39 -8.18
CA MET A 58 -3.62 5.46 -7.49
C MET A 58 -4.05 4.25 -8.33
N PRO A 59 -4.42 4.40 -9.62
CA PRO A 59 -4.79 3.26 -10.46
C PRO A 59 -3.65 2.24 -10.62
N LEU A 60 -2.41 2.71 -10.73
CA LEU A 60 -1.24 1.84 -10.82
C LEU A 60 -1.05 1.02 -9.54
N GLY A 61 -1.27 1.65 -8.37
CA GLY A 61 -1.21 0.99 -7.07
C GLY A 61 -2.27 -0.08 -6.92
N ALA A 62 -3.50 0.21 -7.37
CA ALA A 62 -4.61 -0.74 -7.37
C ALA A 62 -4.29 -1.98 -8.21
N VAL A 63 -3.86 -1.76 -9.47
CA VAL A 63 -3.53 -2.86 -10.39
C VAL A 63 -2.35 -3.67 -9.87
N ALA A 64 -1.29 -3.02 -9.38
CA ALA A 64 -0.12 -3.70 -8.83
C ALA A 64 -0.49 -4.57 -7.62
N ALA A 65 -1.31 -4.07 -6.70
CA ALA A 65 -1.75 -4.83 -5.52
C ALA A 65 -2.61 -6.04 -5.90
N VAL A 66 -3.56 -5.87 -6.82
CA VAL A 66 -4.38 -6.98 -7.31
C VAL A 66 -3.52 -8.04 -7.99
N MET A 67 -2.65 -7.64 -8.93
CA MET A 67 -1.74 -8.55 -9.62
C MET A 67 -0.80 -9.29 -8.66
N PHE A 68 -0.32 -8.59 -7.64
CA PHE A 68 0.53 -9.17 -6.60
C PHE A 68 -0.20 -10.25 -5.81
N VAL A 69 -1.41 -9.95 -5.30
CA VAL A 69 -2.21 -10.92 -4.53
C VAL A 69 -2.56 -12.13 -5.39
N LEU A 70 -3.06 -11.94 -6.61
CA LEU A 70 -3.40 -13.04 -7.52
C LEU A 70 -2.20 -13.95 -7.80
N ARG A 71 -0.99 -13.38 -7.94
CA ARG A 71 0.22 -14.14 -8.15
C ARG A 71 0.64 -14.94 -6.92
N MET A 72 0.50 -14.38 -5.72
CA MET A 72 0.87 -15.04 -4.47
C MET A 72 -0.12 -16.15 -4.09
N THR A 73 -1.41 -15.97 -4.40
CA THR A 73 -2.45 -16.98 -4.16
C THR A 73 -2.62 -17.95 -5.32
N ASN A 74 -1.86 -17.77 -6.41
CA ASN A 74 -1.93 -18.57 -7.63
C ASN A 74 -3.37 -18.65 -8.19
N SER A 75 -4.06 -17.50 -8.23
CA SER A 75 -5.47 -17.37 -8.61
C SER A 75 -5.62 -16.59 -9.92
N ALA A 76 -6.67 -16.88 -10.69
CA ALA A 76 -7.03 -16.12 -11.88
C ALA A 76 -8.23 -15.20 -11.61
N LEU A 77 -8.34 -14.11 -12.37
CA LEU A 77 -9.54 -13.26 -12.35
C LEU A 77 -10.81 -14.03 -12.76
N ALA A 78 -10.65 -15.14 -13.49
CA ALA A 78 -11.75 -16.02 -13.89
C ALA A 78 -12.35 -16.83 -12.73
N ASP A 79 -11.62 -16.96 -11.61
CA ASP A 79 -12.07 -17.70 -10.43
C ASP A 79 -12.93 -16.83 -9.49
N ILE A 80 -13.11 -15.55 -9.82
CA ILE A 80 -13.92 -14.59 -9.05
C ILE A 80 -15.39 -14.86 -9.33
N GLY A 81 -16.03 -15.62 -8.44
CA GLY A 81 -17.43 -16.02 -8.58
C GLY A 81 -18.33 -15.51 -7.47
N GLY A 82 -17.79 -15.25 -6.27
CA GLY A 82 -18.56 -14.91 -5.08
C GLY A 82 -18.64 -13.41 -4.79
N PRO A 83 -19.70 -12.93 -4.10
CA PRO A 83 -19.77 -11.56 -3.60
C PRO A 83 -18.60 -11.18 -2.67
N VAL A 84 -18.10 -12.13 -1.89
CA VAL A 84 -16.96 -11.92 -0.99
C VAL A 84 -15.68 -11.68 -1.79
N ASP A 85 -15.48 -12.38 -2.91
CA ASP A 85 -14.29 -12.21 -3.75
C ASP A 85 -14.20 -10.80 -4.30
N TRP A 86 -15.33 -10.22 -4.72
CA TRP A 86 -15.42 -8.82 -5.15
C TRP A 86 -15.09 -7.85 -4.02
N ILE A 87 -15.60 -8.08 -2.81
CA ILE A 87 -15.30 -7.23 -1.64
C ILE A 87 -13.79 -7.27 -1.33
N VAL A 88 -13.19 -8.46 -1.34
CA VAL A 88 -11.75 -8.63 -1.09
C VAL A 88 -10.93 -7.98 -2.21
N LEU A 89 -11.29 -8.20 -3.47
CA LEU A 89 -10.59 -7.61 -4.62
C LEU A 89 -10.63 -6.08 -4.58
N LEU A 90 -11.79 -5.49 -4.32
CA LEU A 90 -11.95 -4.04 -4.17
C LEU A 90 -11.20 -3.51 -2.95
N GLY A 91 -11.19 -4.26 -1.84
CA GLY A 91 -10.38 -3.95 -0.66
C GLY A 91 -8.89 -3.91 -0.96
N VAL A 92 -8.37 -4.92 -1.68
CA VAL A 92 -6.97 -4.99 -2.11
C VAL A 92 -6.64 -3.86 -3.08
N ALA A 93 -7.49 -3.62 -4.08
CA ALA A 93 -7.31 -2.53 -5.04
C ALA A 93 -7.29 -1.16 -4.33
N GLY A 94 -8.22 -0.92 -3.41
CA GLY A 94 -8.29 0.30 -2.61
C GLY A 94 -7.06 0.49 -1.71
N ALA A 95 -6.63 -0.57 -1.01
CA ALA A 95 -5.43 -0.53 -0.18
C ALA A 95 -4.17 -0.27 -1.02
N GLY A 96 -4.05 -0.91 -2.19
CA GLY A 96 -2.96 -0.68 -3.14
C GLY A 96 -2.91 0.75 -3.68
N ALA A 97 -4.07 1.28 -4.06
CA ALA A 97 -4.21 2.66 -4.53
C ALA A 97 -3.75 3.67 -3.46
N VAL A 98 -4.29 3.54 -2.24
CA VAL A 98 -3.95 4.42 -1.12
C VAL A 98 -2.47 4.27 -0.74
N GLY A 99 -1.97 3.04 -0.68
CA GLY A 99 -0.57 2.77 -0.37
C GLY A 99 0.39 3.44 -1.36
N LEU A 100 0.11 3.34 -2.66
CA LEU A 100 0.95 3.99 -3.67
C LEU A 100 0.83 5.52 -3.62
N ALA A 101 -0.36 6.06 -3.37
CA ALA A 101 -0.52 7.51 -3.18
C ALA A 101 0.32 8.02 -2.00
N ILE A 102 0.30 7.31 -0.86
CA ILE A 102 1.12 7.64 0.30
C ILE A 102 2.61 7.58 -0.05
N LEU A 103 3.06 6.52 -0.73
CA LEU A 103 4.45 6.37 -1.14
C LEU A 103 4.89 7.52 -2.06
N VAL A 104 4.11 7.81 -3.11
CA VAL A 104 4.42 8.87 -4.08
C VAL A 104 4.45 10.23 -3.40
N TYR A 105 3.46 10.54 -2.56
CA TYR A 105 3.42 11.79 -1.80
C TYR A 105 4.65 11.92 -0.88
N THR A 106 4.96 10.85 -0.14
CA THR A 106 6.11 10.82 0.79
C THR A 106 7.42 11.04 0.04
N ALA A 107 7.61 10.35 -1.08
CA ALA A 107 8.80 10.49 -1.92
C ALA A 107 8.93 11.92 -2.48
N GLN A 108 7.85 12.49 -3.02
CA GLN A 108 7.85 13.87 -3.52
C GLN A 108 8.19 14.88 -2.42
N SER A 109 7.65 14.69 -1.21
CA SER A 109 7.90 15.59 -0.09
C SER A 109 9.30 15.44 0.50
N LEU A 110 9.88 14.24 0.52
CA LEU A 110 11.27 14.05 0.92
C LEU A 110 12.26 14.66 -0.09
N LEU A 111 12.05 14.45 -1.39
CA LEU A 111 12.93 14.93 -2.46
C LEU A 111 12.83 16.43 -2.71
N ARG A 112 11.66 17.03 -2.47
CA ARG A 112 11.42 18.47 -2.61
C ARG A 112 10.76 19.04 -1.35
N PRO A 113 11.53 19.23 -0.26
CA PRO A 113 11.08 19.95 0.92
C PRO A 113 10.76 21.41 0.54
N GLY A 114 9.54 21.88 0.76
CA GLY A 114 9.19 23.30 0.60
C GLY A 114 8.75 23.82 -0.78
N GLY A 115 8.37 22.95 -1.73
CA GLY A 115 8.13 23.34 -3.13
C GLY A 115 6.87 24.14 -3.52
N ASP A 116 6.08 24.70 -2.58
CA ASP A 116 4.96 25.61 -2.92
C ASP A 116 5.23 27.03 -2.40
N SER A 117 6.43 27.55 -2.70
CA SER A 117 6.73 28.98 -2.72
C SER A 117 6.98 29.40 -4.17
N GLY A 118 5.90 29.68 -4.87
CA GLY A 118 5.82 30.34 -6.18
C GLY A 118 4.34 30.53 -6.44
N GLY A 119 3.75 31.72 -6.29
CA GLY A 119 4.21 32.93 -6.95
C GLY A 119 3.95 32.76 -8.45
N ASP A 120 2.67 32.73 -8.84
CA ASP A 120 2.01 33.75 -9.67
C ASP A 120 0.48 33.61 -9.53
#